data_AF-A0A4Q3AAC5-F1
#
_entry.id   AF-A0A4Q3AAC5-F1
#
_cell.length_a   1.000
_cell.length_b   1.000
_cell.length_c   1.000
_cell.angle_alpha   90.00
_cell.angle_beta   90.00
_cell.angle_gamma   90.00
#
_symmetry.space_group_name_H-M   'P 1'
#
loop_
_entity.id
_entity.type
_entity.pdbx_description
1 polymer ?
#
loop_
_entity_poly.entity_id
_entity_poly.type
_entity_poly.pdbx_seq_one_letter_code
_entity_poly.pdbx_strand_id
1 'polypeptide(L)'
;MEFLRTLGESKLLPTMRSLESKDPHEIAEITYYYILALRILLLEDDTHEWAKGYAKKAAEWGDFKKWRANGNDLYVLLHGLSGRDHPSKTEKPYPIDLPKIHRWLKDSGRDADSEVRTQRVLMRIDFDLKMKNTSGKALRRRVLDWDDTTPRQQVATLEKIIAFFQSHASRAEILKHLKDLKKDEKEDLDETVVAPPKSFLSYLQRNKP
;
A
#
# COMPACT_ATOMS: atom_id res chain seq x y z
N MET A 1 -7.55 1.93 -38.72
CA MET A 1 -8.17 1.59 -37.43
C MET A 1 -7.16 0.79 -36.64
N GLU A 2 -6.49 1.44 -35.70
CA GLU A 2 -5.38 0.85 -34.97
C GLU A 2 -5.93 0.10 -33.76
N PHE A 3 -5.79 -1.23 -33.82
CA PHE A 3 -6.13 -2.17 -32.75
C PHE A 3 -5.15 -1.95 -31.60
N LEU A 4 -5.40 -0.92 -30.78
CA LEU A 4 -4.73 -0.77 -29.49
C LEU A 4 -5.15 -1.98 -28.66
N ARG A 5 -4.30 -3.01 -28.70
CA ARG A 5 -4.23 -4.04 -27.67
C ARG A 5 -4.20 -3.28 -26.35
N THR A 6 -5.29 -3.36 -25.59
CA THR A 6 -5.39 -2.86 -24.22
C THR A 6 -4.33 -3.60 -23.42
N LEU A 7 -3.13 -3.04 -23.35
CA LEU A 7 -2.15 -3.39 -22.33
C LEU A 7 -2.88 -3.21 -21.00
N GLY A 8 -2.93 -4.26 -20.18
CA GLY A 8 -3.57 -4.18 -18.88
C GLY A 8 -2.98 -3.01 -18.10
N GLU A 9 -3.84 -2.22 -17.44
CA GLU A 9 -3.41 -1.06 -16.65
C GLU A 9 -2.50 -1.52 -15.50
N SER A 10 -2.83 -2.66 -14.88
CA SER A 10 -1.96 -3.35 -13.93
C SER A 10 -0.59 -3.66 -14.52
N LYS A 11 0.45 -3.04 -13.95
CA LYS A 11 1.85 -3.33 -14.29
C LYS A 11 2.34 -4.65 -13.69
N LEU A 12 1.76 -5.07 -12.57
CA LEU A 12 2.12 -6.30 -11.88
C LEU A 12 1.53 -7.54 -12.57
N LEU A 13 0.25 -7.48 -12.92
CA LEU A 13 -0.55 -8.58 -13.47
C LEU A 13 -1.31 -8.11 -14.72
N PRO A 14 -0.62 -7.86 -15.84
CA PRO A 14 -1.24 -7.27 -17.04
C PRO A 14 -2.22 -8.20 -17.75
N THR A 15 -2.23 -9.50 -17.43
CA THR A 15 -3.09 -10.51 -18.06
C THR A 15 -3.69 -11.47 -17.05
N MET A 16 -4.84 -12.06 -17.39
CA MET A 16 -5.45 -13.12 -16.58
C MET A 16 -4.48 -14.29 -16.38
N ARG A 17 -3.76 -14.70 -17.44
CA ARG A 17 -2.74 -15.76 -17.35
C ARG A 17 -1.63 -15.46 -16.33
N SER A 18 -1.20 -14.19 -16.19
CA SER A 18 -0.22 -13.84 -15.16
C SER A 18 -0.78 -13.97 -13.74
N LEU A 19 -2.07 -13.68 -13.54
CA LEU A 19 -2.75 -13.90 -12.27
C LEU A 19 -2.83 -15.41 -11.96
N GLU A 20 -3.31 -16.19 -12.92
CA GLU A 20 -3.48 -17.65 -12.80
C GLU A 20 -2.17 -18.40 -12.53
N SER A 21 -1.04 -17.85 -13.00
CA SER A 21 0.28 -18.45 -12.80
C SER A 21 0.90 -18.21 -11.42
N LYS A 22 0.34 -17.28 -10.63
CA LYS A 22 0.87 -16.96 -9.30
C LYS A 22 0.30 -17.89 -8.24
N ASP A 23 1.06 -18.08 -7.16
CA ASP A 23 0.55 -18.78 -5.99
C ASP A 23 -0.50 -17.89 -5.27
N PRO A 24 -1.67 -18.42 -4.87
CA PRO A 24 -2.67 -17.65 -4.13
C PRO A 24 -2.15 -17.02 -2.83
N HIS A 25 -1.18 -17.66 -2.16
CA HIS A 25 -0.52 -17.12 -0.99
C HIS A 25 0.37 -15.94 -1.34
N GLU A 26 1.09 -16.00 -2.45
CA GLU A 26 1.84 -14.86 -2.96
C GLU A 26 0.91 -13.69 -3.29
N ILE A 27 -0.24 -13.95 -3.94
CA ILE A 27 -1.27 -12.93 -4.21
C ILE A 27 -1.77 -12.32 -2.90
N ALA A 28 -2.08 -13.14 -1.89
CA ALA A 28 -2.56 -12.68 -0.60
C ALA A 28 -1.51 -11.82 0.13
N GLU A 29 -0.26 -12.25 0.14
CA GLU A 29 0.83 -11.49 0.77
C GLU A 29 1.08 -10.17 0.02
N ILE A 30 1.14 -10.17 -1.31
CA ILE A 30 1.27 -8.92 -2.07
C ILE A 30 0.08 -7.99 -1.79
N THR A 31 -1.14 -8.51 -1.77
CA THR A 31 -2.36 -7.72 -1.44
C THR A 31 -2.24 -7.08 -0.06
N TYR A 32 -1.75 -7.82 0.92
CA TYR A 32 -1.54 -7.32 2.28
C TYR A 32 -0.62 -6.09 2.28
N TYR A 33 0.53 -6.19 1.63
CA TYR A 33 1.47 -5.08 1.54
C TYR A 33 0.95 -3.91 0.71
N TYR A 34 0.14 -4.15 -0.34
CA TYR A 34 -0.54 -3.06 -1.05
C TYR A 34 -1.50 -2.30 -0.14
N ILE A 35 -2.29 -2.98 0.70
CA ILE A 35 -3.22 -2.32 1.62
C ILE A 35 -2.45 -1.46 2.63
N LEU A 36 -1.35 -1.97 3.18
CA LEU A 36 -0.50 -1.20 4.10
C LEU A 36 0.16 0.00 3.41
N ALA A 37 0.75 -0.22 2.24
CA ALA A 37 1.39 0.84 1.46
C ALA A 37 0.39 1.92 1.05
N LEU A 38 -0.79 1.53 0.58
CA LEU A 38 -1.84 2.48 0.22
C LEU A 38 -2.27 3.31 1.43
N ARG A 39 -2.37 2.70 2.62
CA ARG A 39 -2.68 3.45 3.84
C ARG A 39 -1.59 4.49 4.16
N ILE A 40 -0.32 4.13 4.08
CA ILE A 40 0.77 5.10 4.30
C ILE A 40 0.63 6.27 3.32
N LEU A 41 0.46 5.99 2.03
CA LEU A 41 0.38 7.05 1.02
C LEU A 41 -0.89 7.91 1.13
N LEU A 42 -1.96 7.39 1.74
CA LEU A 42 -3.16 8.18 2.07
C LEU A 42 -2.95 9.10 3.28
N LEU A 43 -1.95 8.83 4.12
CA LEU A 43 -1.64 9.65 5.29
C LEU A 43 -0.66 10.78 4.99
N GLU A 44 0.20 10.60 3.98
CA GLU A 44 1.24 11.57 3.63
C GLU A 44 0.75 12.60 2.61
N ASP A 45 0.88 13.88 2.94
CA ASP A 45 0.39 15.01 2.14
C ASP A 45 0.88 14.96 0.69
N ASP A 46 2.18 14.68 0.48
CA ASP A 46 2.81 14.66 -0.85
C ASP A 46 2.27 13.55 -1.76
N THR A 47 1.75 12.48 -1.19
CA THR A 47 1.27 11.31 -1.94
C THR A 47 -0.24 11.12 -1.87
N HIS A 48 -0.93 11.89 -1.03
CA HIS A 48 -2.34 11.78 -0.72
C HIS A 48 -3.23 11.78 -1.97
N GLU A 49 -3.09 12.79 -2.84
CA GLU A 49 -3.93 12.93 -4.03
C GLU A 49 -3.74 11.78 -5.03
N TRP A 50 -2.51 11.30 -5.18
CA TRP A 50 -2.25 10.11 -6.01
C TRP A 50 -2.89 8.86 -5.39
N ALA A 51 -2.71 8.65 -4.08
CA ALA A 51 -3.21 7.49 -3.35
C ALA A 51 -4.74 7.42 -3.35
N LYS A 52 -5.40 8.56 -3.18
CA LYS A 52 -6.86 8.72 -3.32
C LYS A 52 -7.34 8.36 -4.73
N GLY A 53 -6.67 8.88 -5.76
CA GLY A 53 -6.93 8.49 -7.15
C GLY A 53 -6.78 6.99 -7.39
N TYR A 54 -5.74 6.39 -6.80
CA TYR A 54 -5.46 4.96 -6.86
C TYR A 54 -6.55 4.13 -6.17
N ALA A 55 -6.99 4.52 -4.96
CA ALA A 55 -8.05 3.87 -4.21
C ALA A 55 -9.40 3.95 -4.95
N LYS A 56 -9.72 5.12 -5.50
CA LYS A 56 -10.91 5.33 -6.35
C LYS A 56 -10.91 4.40 -7.56
N LYS A 57 -9.76 4.28 -8.25
CA LYS A 57 -9.59 3.38 -9.39
C LYS A 57 -9.78 1.92 -8.97
N ALA A 58 -9.16 1.48 -7.87
CA ALA A 58 -9.33 0.13 -7.35
C ALA A 58 -10.80 -0.18 -6.99
N ALA A 59 -11.57 0.81 -6.52
CA ALA A 59 -12.98 0.64 -6.17
C ALA A 59 -13.95 0.74 -7.37
N GLU A 60 -13.49 1.09 -8.57
CA GLU A 60 -14.35 1.50 -9.68
C GLU A 60 -15.40 0.43 -10.06
N TRP A 61 -15.00 -0.85 -10.08
CA TRP A 61 -15.84 -1.94 -10.60
C TRP A 61 -16.55 -2.79 -9.53
N GLY A 62 -16.46 -2.44 -8.25
CA GLY A 62 -17.25 -3.09 -7.21
C GLY A 62 -16.65 -4.38 -6.66
N ASP A 63 -17.40 -5.49 -6.78
CA ASP A 63 -17.24 -6.71 -6.00
C ASP A 63 -16.05 -7.63 -6.36
N PHE A 64 -15.15 -7.16 -7.23
CA PHE A 64 -13.93 -7.85 -7.69
C PHE A 64 -14.18 -9.24 -8.29
N LYS A 65 -15.40 -9.59 -8.71
CA LYS A 65 -15.70 -10.95 -9.22
C LYS A 65 -15.34 -11.19 -10.67
N LYS A 66 -15.03 -10.15 -11.43
CA LYS A 66 -14.76 -10.22 -12.86
C LYS A 66 -13.37 -9.70 -13.15
N TRP A 67 -12.63 -10.40 -13.99
CA TRP A 67 -11.39 -9.85 -14.55
C TRP A 67 -11.64 -8.49 -15.23
N ARG A 68 -10.77 -7.52 -14.97
CA ARG A 68 -10.75 -6.22 -15.65
C ARG A 68 -9.34 -5.91 -16.09
N ALA A 69 -9.11 -5.87 -17.41
CA ALA A 69 -7.82 -5.47 -17.97
C ALA A 69 -7.44 -4.03 -17.57
N ASN A 70 -8.44 -3.15 -17.42
CA ASN A 70 -8.23 -1.76 -17.02
C ASN A 70 -8.19 -1.58 -15.49
N GLY A 71 -8.14 -2.69 -14.71
CA GLY A 71 -7.95 -2.63 -13.28
C GLY A 71 -6.49 -2.33 -12.94
N ASN A 72 -6.28 -1.49 -11.92
CA ASN A 72 -4.95 -1.31 -11.33
C ASN A 72 -4.51 -2.58 -10.58
N ASP A 73 -3.26 -2.63 -10.12
CA ASP A 73 -2.71 -3.82 -9.46
C ASP A 73 -3.57 -4.29 -8.28
N LEU A 74 -4.02 -3.37 -7.41
CA LEU A 74 -4.83 -3.72 -6.24
C LEU A 74 -6.18 -4.33 -6.62
N TYR A 75 -6.85 -3.81 -7.66
CA TYR A 75 -8.08 -4.43 -8.17
C TYR A 75 -7.85 -5.88 -8.61
N VAL A 76 -6.79 -6.10 -9.41
CA VAL A 76 -6.49 -7.41 -9.98
C VAL A 76 -6.09 -8.41 -8.90
N LEU A 77 -5.35 -7.96 -7.89
CA LEU A 77 -5.00 -8.76 -6.72
C LEU A 77 -6.23 -9.18 -5.91
N LEU A 78 -7.13 -8.23 -5.60
CA LEU A 78 -8.39 -8.52 -4.90
C LEU A 78 -9.30 -9.44 -5.72
N HIS A 79 -9.29 -9.30 -7.04
CA HIS A 79 -9.98 -10.21 -7.94
C HIS A 79 -9.44 -11.64 -7.84
N GLY A 80 -8.11 -11.82 -7.81
CA GLY A 80 -7.46 -13.11 -7.56
C GLY A 80 -7.92 -13.78 -6.27
N LEU A 81 -8.09 -13.00 -5.20
CA LEU A 81 -8.53 -13.48 -3.90
C LEU A 81 -10.03 -13.81 -3.83
N SER A 82 -10.83 -13.36 -4.80
CA SER A 82 -12.25 -13.71 -4.89
C SER A 82 -12.48 -15.21 -5.22
N GLY A 83 -11.44 -15.90 -5.72
CA GLY A 83 -11.43 -17.35 -5.94
C GLY A 83 -12.26 -17.85 -7.13
N ARG A 84 -12.80 -16.96 -7.98
CA ARG A 84 -13.64 -17.36 -9.13
C ARG A 84 -12.83 -17.79 -10.35
N ASP A 85 -11.78 -17.03 -10.64
CA ASP A 85 -11.04 -17.11 -11.90
C ASP A 85 -9.61 -17.65 -11.70
N HIS A 86 -9.25 -18.09 -10.48
CA HIS A 86 -7.95 -18.69 -10.19
C HIS A 86 -7.98 -20.22 -10.38
N PRO A 87 -7.04 -20.82 -11.13
CA PRO A 87 -7.06 -22.26 -11.47
C PRO A 87 -6.82 -23.15 -10.26
N SER A 88 -6.02 -22.69 -9.29
CA SER A 88 -6.05 -23.29 -7.96
C SER A 88 -7.32 -22.81 -7.25
N LYS A 89 -8.41 -23.54 -7.51
CA LYS A 89 -9.60 -23.56 -6.66
C LYS A 89 -9.18 -24.16 -5.31
N THR A 90 -8.34 -23.45 -4.54
CA THR A 90 -8.02 -23.88 -3.18
C THR A 90 -9.35 -23.95 -2.45
N GLU A 91 -9.70 -25.12 -1.92
CA GLU A 91 -11.02 -25.47 -1.36
C GLU A 91 -11.52 -24.57 -0.20
N LYS A 92 -10.81 -23.49 0.14
CA LYS A 92 -11.28 -22.43 1.05
C LYS A 92 -10.75 -21.07 0.56
N PRO A 93 -11.57 -20.22 -0.08
CA PRO A 93 -11.16 -18.85 -0.40
C PRO A 93 -10.65 -18.16 0.88
N TYR A 94 -9.68 -17.26 0.72
CA TYR A 94 -9.31 -16.35 1.80
C TYR A 94 -10.59 -15.72 2.37
N PRO A 95 -10.82 -15.71 3.70
CA PRO A 95 -12.07 -15.20 4.27
C PRO A 95 -12.20 -13.67 4.20
N ILE A 96 -11.51 -13.05 3.25
CA ILE A 96 -11.48 -11.61 3.02
C ILE A 96 -12.87 -11.07 2.73
N ASP A 97 -13.26 -10.06 3.49
CA ASP A 97 -14.53 -9.36 3.33
C ASP A 97 -14.39 -8.31 2.22
N LEU A 98 -14.43 -8.76 0.96
CA LEU A 98 -14.31 -7.90 -0.21
C LEU A 98 -15.29 -6.72 -0.21
N PRO A 99 -16.57 -6.84 0.20
CA PRO A 99 -17.46 -5.69 0.36
C PRO A 99 -16.94 -4.63 1.34
N LYS A 100 -16.33 -5.02 2.47
CA LYS A 100 -15.72 -4.06 3.41
C LYS A 100 -14.49 -3.39 2.80
N ILE A 101 -13.64 -4.13 2.09
CA ILE A 101 -12.48 -3.57 1.39
C ILE A 101 -12.93 -2.59 0.31
N HIS A 102 -13.93 -2.96 -0.50
CA HIS A 102 -14.50 -2.09 -1.52
C HIS A 102 -15.03 -0.79 -0.93
N ARG A 103 -15.78 -0.87 0.19
CA ARG A 103 -16.29 0.30 0.89
C ARG A 103 -15.15 1.18 1.40
N TRP A 104 -14.11 0.59 2.00
CA TRP A 104 -12.95 1.34 2.47
C TRP A 104 -12.24 2.07 1.32
N LEU A 105 -11.94 1.38 0.22
CA LEU A 105 -11.33 2.00 -0.97
C LEU A 105 -12.19 3.12 -1.57
N LYS A 106 -13.51 2.94 -1.60
CA LYS A 106 -14.46 3.95 -2.08
C LYS A 106 -14.50 5.17 -1.18
N ASP A 107 -14.47 4.98 0.14
CA ASP A 107 -14.47 6.06 1.12
C ASP A 107 -13.12 6.82 1.06
N SER A 108 -11.98 6.10 1.00
CA SER A 108 -10.64 6.70 0.86
C SER A 108 -10.46 7.44 -0.48
N GLY A 109 -11.07 6.96 -1.57
CA GLY A 109 -11.05 7.67 -2.85
C GLY A 109 -11.90 8.96 -2.90
N ARG A 110 -12.54 9.34 -1.79
CA ARG A 110 -13.44 10.50 -1.64
C ARG A 110 -13.11 11.35 -0.41
N ASP A 111 -12.02 11.05 0.30
CA ASP A 111 -11.66 11.62 1.61
C ASP A 111 -12.80 11.53 2.63
N ALA A 112 -13.56 10.45 2.54
CA ALA A 112 -14.70 10.16 3.42
C ALA A 112 -14.42 8.94 4.30
N ASP A 113 -13.16 8.47 4.36
CA ASP A 113 -12.80 7.36 5.20
C ASP A 113 -12.75 7.75 6.67
N SER A 114 -13.32 6.87 7.47
CA SER A 114 -13.34 6.98 8.92
C SER A 114 -12.16 6.20 9.46
N GLU A 115 -11.39 6.80 10.37
CA GLU A 115 -10.27 6.13 11.04
C GLU A 115 -10.70 4.79 11.66
N VAL A 116 -11.85 4.77 12.34
CA VAL A 116 -12.43 3.55 12.91
C VAL A 116 -12.68 2.47 11.85
N ARG A 117 -13.08 2.84 10.62
CA ARG A 117 -13.28 1.89 9.53
C ARG A 117 -11.94 1.36 9.03
N THR A 118 -10.97 2.24 8.82
CA THR A 118 -9.60 1.90 8.40
C THR A 118 -8.96 0.93 9.40
N GLN A 119 -9.02 1.24 10.69
CA GLN A 119 -8.55 0.36 11.76
C GLN A 119 -9.21 -1.02 11.72
N ARG A 120 -10.54 -1.11 11.55
CA ARG A 120 -11.23 -2.40 11.44
C ARG A 120 -10.77 -3.22 10.25
N VAL A 121 -10.54 -2.57 9.10
CA VAL A 121 -10.01 -3.25 7.90
C VAL A 121 -8.60 -3.77 8.19
N LEU A 122 -7.69 -2.89 8.59
CA LEU A 122 -6.28 -3.24 8.82
C LEU A 122 -6.13 -4.28 9.95
N MET A 123 -6.91 -4.21 11.03
CA MET A 123 -6.86 -5.23 12.07
C MET A 123 -7.28 -6.62 11.59
N ARG A 124 -8.15 -6.69 10.58
CA ARG A 124 -8.70 -7.96 10.08
C ARG A 124 -7.89 -8.57 8.94
N ILE A 125 -7.17 -7.77 8.14
CA ILE A 125 -6.42 -8.27 6.96
C ILE A 125 -5.40 -9.37 7.30
N ASP A 126 -4.81 -9.38 8.52
CA ASP A 126 -3.93 -10.47 8.96
C ASP A 126 -4.64 -11.83 8.90
N PHE A 127 -5.86 -11.89 9.44
CA PHE A 127 -6.67 -13.10 9.48
C PHE A 127 -7.25 -13.41 8.10
N ASP A 128 -7.81 -12.39 7.44
CA ASP A 128 -8.46 -12.50 6.15
C ASP A 128 -7.50 -13.01 5.06
N LEU A 129 -6.24 -12.57 5.08
CA LEU A 129 -5.18 -12.98 4.15
C LEU A 129 -4.31 -14.12 4.69
N LYS A 130 -4.67 -14.71 5.83
CA LYS A 130 -3.95 -15.82 6.50
C LYS A 130 -2.45 -15.53 6.69
N MET A 131 -2.12 -14.28 7.03
CA MET A 131 -0.74 -13.82 7.23
C MET A 131 -0.11 -14.45 8.47
N LYS A 132 0.94 -15.25 8.25
CA LYS A 132 1.68 -15.93 9.32
C LYS A 132 2.91 -15.15 9.79
N ASN A 133 3.52 -14.35 8.91
CA ASN A 133 4.77 -13.64 9.20
C ASN A 133 4.57 -12.57 10.29
N THR A 134 5.31 -12.70 11.39
CA THR A 134 5.32 -11.75 12.51
C THR A 134 5.78 -10.36 12.08
N SER A 135 6.68 -10.27 11.10
CA SER A 135 7.19 -9.00 10.57
C SER A 135 6.09 -8.19 9.89
N GLY A 136 5.21 -8.84 9.11
CA GLY A 136 4.06 -8.17 8.48
C GLY A 136 3.11 -7.58 9.53
N LYS A 137 2.80 -8.36 10.58
CA LYS A 137 1.94 -7.89 11.68
C LYS A 137 2.53 -6.70 12.43
N ALA A 138 3.85 -6.69 12.61
CA ALA A 138 4.57 -5.57 13.22
C ALA A 138 4.54 -4.32 12.32
N LEU A 139 4.69 -4.48 11.00
CA LEU A 139 4.55 -3.39 10.03
C LEU A 139 3.14 -2.80 10.07
N ARG A 140 2.09 -3.65 10.04
CA ARG A 140 0.72 -3.16 10.15
C ARG A 140 0.50 -2.33 11.41
N ARG A 141 1.01 -2.78 12.56
CA ARG A 141 0.88 -2.00 13.80
C ARG A 141 1.50 -0.60 13.65
N ARG A 142 2.69 -0.52 13.06
CA ARG A 142 3.33 0.78 12.77
C ARG A 142 2.52 1.64 11.81
N VAL A 143 1.86 1.03 10.81
CA VAL A 143 0.99 1.74 9.87
C VAL A 143 -0.32 2.21 10.52
N LEU A 144 -0.81 1.51 11.54
CA LEU A 144 -1.96 1.96 12.33
C LEU A 144 -1.60 3.13 13.25
N ASP A 145 -0.39 3.09 13.81
CA ASP A 145 0.13 4.12 14.72
C ASP A 145 0.95 5.18 13.98
N TRP A 146 0.74 5.35 12.66
CA TRP A 146 1.64 6.08 11.77
C TRP A 146 1.89 7.53 12.22
N ASP A 147 0.84 8.25 12.59
CA ASP A 147 0.90 9.64 13.06
C ASP A 147 1.69 9.80 14.38
N ASP A 148 1.82 8.71 15.15
CA ASP A 148 2.58 8.65 16.39
C ASP A 148 4.01 8.09 16.19
N THR A 149 4.38 7.70 14.97
CA THR A 149 5.72 7.17 14.68
C THR A 149 6.73 8.28 14.43
N THR A 150 7.99 8.05 14.83
CA THR A 150 9.05 9.02 14.53
C THR A 150 9.46 8.94 13.06
N PRO A 151 10.02 10.02 12.45
CA PRO A 151 10.43 9.97 11.05
C PRO A 151 11.44 8.85 10.74
N ARG A 152 12.34 8.56 11.69
CA ARG A 152 13.25 7.41 11.57
C ARG A 152 12.52 6.06 11.53
N GLN A 153 11.41 5.93 12.26
CA GLN A 153 10.56 4.72 12.23
C GLN A 153 9.73 4.66 10.95
N GLN A 154 9.25 5.79 10.43
CA GLN A 154 8.55 5.89 9.15
C GLN A 154 9.47 5.42 8.01
N VAL A 155 10.68 5.98 7.90
CA VAL A 155 11.69 5.53 6.90
C VAL A 155 12.00 4.05 7.02
N ALA A 156 12.24 3.54 8.23
CA ALA A 156 12.52 2.11 8.44
C ALA A 156 11.31 1.20 8.07
N THR A 157 10.08 1.70 8.20
CA THR A 157 8.87 1.01 7.78
C THR A 157 8.73 1.00 6.27
N LEU A 158 8.94 2.16 5.62
CA LEU A 158 8.97 2.31 4.17
C LEU A 158 10.04 1.39 3.54
N GLU A 159 11.25 1.34 4.09
CA GLU A 159 12.33 0.48 3.60
C GLU A 159 11.93 -0.99 3.57
N LYS A 160 11.26 -1.48 4.61
CA LYS A 160 10.81 -2.87 4.69
C LYS A 160 9.71 -3.18 3.68
N ILE A 161 8.74 -2.28 3.52
CA ILE A 161 7.67 -2.43 2.53
C ILE A 161 8.25 -2.37 1.11
N ILE A 162 9.17 -1.44 0.82
CA ILE A 162 9.85 -1.32 -0.47
C ILE A 162 10.67 -2.58 -0.77
N ALA A 163 11.44 -3.09 0.20
CA ALA A 163 12.22 -4.30 0.02
C ALA A 163 11.34 -5.52 -0.27
N PHE A 164 10.18 -5.63 0.37
CA PHE A 164 9.18 -6.64 0.06
C PHE A 164 8.71 -6.52 -1.40
N PHE A 165 8.30 -5.32 -1.84
CA PHE A 165 7.89 -5.11 -3.23
C PHE A 165 9.02 -5.40 -4.22
N GLN A 166 10.25 -5.00 -3.94
CA GLN A 166 11.39 -5.28 -4.84
C GLN A 166 11.65 -6.78 -5.02
N SER A 167 11.38 -7.59 -3.99
CA SER A 167 11.61 -9.04 -4.04
C SER A 167 10.42 -9.83 -4.62
N HIS A 168 9.18 -9.41 -4.37
CA HIS A 168 7.98 -10.20 -4.72
C HIS A 168 7.12 -9.56 -5.82
N ALA A 169 7.20 -8.24 -6.00
CA ALA A 169 6.32 -7.47 -6.87
C ALA A 169 7.03 -6.24 -7.45
N SER A 170 8.19 -6.45 -8.09
CA SER A 170 9.10 -5.37 -8.52
C SER A 170 8.50 -4.41 -9.56
N ARG A 171 7.43 -4.84 -10.23
CA ARG A 171 6.66 -4.05 -11.22
C ARG A 171 5.45 -3.34 -10.62
N ALA A 172 5.26 -3.40 -9.30
CA ALA A 172 4.16 -2.76 -8.61
C ALA A 172 4.07 -1.26 -8.91
N GLU A 173 2.88 -0.78 -9.28
CA GLU A 173 2.60 0.63 -9.56
C GLU A 173 2.94 1.55 -8.38
N ILE A 174 2.61 1.10 -7.16
CA ILE A 174 2.78 1.84 -5.91
C ILE A 174 4.27 2.00 -5.52
N LEU A 175 5.15 1.16 -6.05
CA LEU A 175 6.57 1.11 -5.64
C LEU A 175 7.32 2.41 -5.94
N LYS A 176 6.97 3.11 -7.03
CA LYS A 176 7.58 4.39 -7.35
C LYS A 176 7.25 5.43 -6.27
N HIS A 177 5.99 5.57 -5.93
CA HIS A 177 5.51 6.54 -4.94
C HIS A 177 6.07 6.27 -3.54
N LEU A 178 6.21 5.00 -3.15
CA LEU A 178 6.88 4.65 -1.90
C LEU A 178 8.37 5.06 -1.87
N LYS A 179 9.07 4.90 -3.00
CA LYS A 179 10.49 5.26 -3.09
C LYS A 179 10.69 6.77 -3.07
N ASP A 180 9.82 7.50 -3.77
CA ASP A 180 9.83 8.96 -3.80
C ASP A 180 9.55 9.48 -2.37
N LEU A 181 8.46 9.05 -1.73
CA LEU A 181 8.15 9.39 -0.33
C LEU A 181 9.33 9.09 0.63
N LYS A 182 9.92 7.89 0.54
CA LYS A 182 11.08 7.55 1.40
C LYS A 182 12.27 8.48 1.17
N LYS A 183 12.48 8.94 -0.06
CA LYS A 183 13.56 9.87 -0.39
C LYS A 183 13.33 11.19 0.32
N ASP A 184 12.11 11.71 0.24
CA ASP A 184 11.73 13.01 0.80
C ASP A 184 11.81 12.97 2.34
N GLU A 185 11.24 11.95 2.97
CA GLU A 185 11.36 11.68 4.42
C GLU A 185 12.81 11.60 4.93
N LYS A 186 13.70 11.06 4.10
CA LYS A 186 15.11 10.94 4.45
C LYS A 186 15.84 12.27 4.32
N GLU A 187 15.49 13.07 3.32
CA GLU A 187 16.05 14.42 3.15
C GLU A 187 15.68 15.30 4.35
N ASP A 188 14.43 15.27 4.80
CA ASP A 188 13.97 16.00 6.00
C ASP A 188 14.69 15.56 7.28
N LEU A 189 14.93 14.25 7.43
CA LEU A 189 15.73 13.70 8.52
C LEU A 189 17.18 14.20 8.51
N ASP A 190 17.80 14.26 7.33
CA ASP A 190 19.19 14.70 7.21
C ASP A 190 19.30 16.21 7.47
N GLU A 191 18.33 17.02 7.04
CA GLU A 191 18.28 18.47 7.32
C GLU A 191 18.13 18.78 8.81
N THR A 192 17.28 18.04 9.52
CA THR A 192 17.06 18.24 10.97
C THR A 192 18.30 17.87 11.81
N VAL A 193 19.15 16.96 11.33
CA VAL A 193 20.43 16.61 11.97
C VAL A 193 21.52 17.66 11.71
N VAL A 194 21.49 18.31 10.56
CA VAL A 194 22.47 19.34 10.15
C VAL A 194 22.17 20.70 10.80
N ALA A 195 20.92 21.00 11.13
CA ALA A 195 20.56 22.22 11.84
C ALA A 195 21.17 22.24 13.27
N PRO A 196 22.05 23.20 13.61
CA PRO A 196 22.59 23.28 14.95
C PRO A 196 21.43 23.50 15.94
N PRO A 197 21.46 22.83 17.11
CA PRO A 197 20.38 22.97 18.08
C PRO A 197 20.20 24.45 18.45
N LYS A 198 18.95 24.90 18.60
CA LYS A 198 18.64 26.32 18.93
C LYS A 198 19.40 26.82 20.16
N SER A 199 19.76 25.92 21.08
CA SER A 199 20.64 26.20 22.23
C SER A 199 22.05 26.64 21.81
N PHE A 200 22.64 26.02 20.78
CA PHE A 200 23.96 26.32 20.23
C PHE A 200 24.00 27.68 19.51
N LEU A 201 22.95 28.01 18.74
CA LEU A 201 22.81 29.33 18.13
C LEU A 201 22.69 30.43 19.19
N SER A 202 21.95 30.16 20.27
CA SER A 202 21.82 31.09 21.40
C SER A 202 23.11 31.24 22.23
N TYR A 203 24.00 30.24 22.20
CA TYR A 203 25.33 30.26 22.83
C TYR A 203 26.33 31.09 22.00
N LEU A 204 26.31 30.91 20.68
CA LEU A 204 27.14 31.69 19.74
C LEU A 204 26.76 33.18 19.71
N GLN A 205 25.47 33.51 19.92
CA GLN A 205 25.02 34.90 20.02
C GLN A 205 25.38 35.56 21.36
N ARG A 206 25.52 34.79 22.44
CA ARG A 206 25.88 35.30 23.78
C ARG A 206 27.37 35.48 24.00
N ASN A 207 28.21 34.79 23.23
CA ASN A 207 29.67 34.76 23.41
C ASN A 207 30.45 35.34 22.22
N LYS A 208 29.86 36.27 21.44
CA LYS A 208 30.65 37.07 20.50
C LYS A 208 31.52 38.07 21.30
N PRO A 209 32.84 38.18 21.01
CA PRO A 209 33.71 39.15 21.65
C PRO A 209 33.33 40.59 21.29
#